data_AF-A0A1W2TRP5-F1
#
_entry.id   AF-A0A1W2TRP5-F1
#
_cell.length_a   1.000
_cell.length_b   1.000
_cell.length_c   1.000
_cell.angle_alpha   90.00
_cell.angle_beta   90.00
_cell.angle_gamma   90.00
#
_symmetry.space_group_name_H-M   'P 1'
#
loop_
_entity.id
_entity.type
_entity.pdbx_description
1 polymer ?
#
loop_
_entity_poly.entity_id
_entity_poly.type
_entity_poly.pdbx_seq_one_letter_code
_entity_poly.pdbx_strand_id
1 'polypeptide(L)'
;MIVLCTKSSMQEYQIWLMLFSIGLEHPPYISLVPLTHALILVSSEQTTQRIVDLIHILVQQPDGQAAGGATCFAELDINSWAPLIEIAPQHKPVFSIFHWVWVKGSSTVPPEDMNAKIDKALQLFISAFTRHNPTPLLDFVALILDSLSPNLRPLDPSWLRSVAKLIHNIASSKQTQDGRRAFTHCAAALLAAYPDQAPGPLFSDDPDAPKPIAYLFIKMIQVDILATLHILMEKLSTPEYPSLSRRIAAALDTMTSFVGFLIAAADDITVQQSLTPDRIIKLHEDLVRTIGDVMEYLRDRWDGFLAGTRGIESTQASGRGIFEDPITPAAVRFVATWLRDDDGESTRTQAGGLVELFAELYKMNLTSEDMPELRLPILAALEGVLQTSDGLEAFNNTDLLQRGLYPDVRRILAGRDADLTTSDYMRGSAIVQVFHILIEHDKNLRSHAGSADILDLISKCDVRPIQGEATSLDRLRLDFQTDVLELAATLLSASGRDITPALQQKIKHALGNISTKVTGNWRILDDEDMVVRMAELRFE
;
A
#
# COMPACT_ATOMS: atom_id res chain seq x y z
N MET A 1 20.01 -15.39 65.34
CA MET A 1 20.56 -16.74 65.12
C MET A 1 19.79 -17.35 63.96
N ILE A 2 20.38 -17.26 62.76
CA ILE A 2 20.11 -18.03 61.53
C ILE A 2 18.63 -18.11 61.11
N VAL A 3 18.15 -17.07 60.40
CA VAL A 3 17.08 -17.27 59.42
C VAL A 3 17.76 -17.84 58.18
N LEU A 4 17.41 -19.07 57.84
CA LEU A 4 17.77 -19.75 56.60
C LEU A 4 17.24 -18.94 55.41
N CYS A 5 18.04 -17.98 54.94
CA CYS A 5 17.87 -17.43 53.59
C CYS A 5 18.22 -18.55 52.61
N THR A 6 17.20 -19.12 51.99
CA THR A 6 17.37 -19.92 50.78
C THR A 6 18.01 -19.04 49.71
N LYS A 7 18.84 -19.60 48.84
CA LYS A 7 19.57 -18.86 47.78
C LYS A 7 18.71 -17.85 46.99
N SER A 8 17.41 -18.12 46.86
CA SER A 8 16.42 -17.26 46.19
C SER A 8 16.21 -15.90 46.89
N SER A 9 16.18 -15.84 48.22
CA SER A 9 15.91 -14.59 48.95
C SER A 9 17.10 -13.63 48.97
N MET A 10 18.32 -14.17 48.85
CA MET A 10 19.54 -13.37 48.81
C MET A 10 19.75 -12.72 47.44
N GLN A 11 19.31 -13.37 46.37
CA GLN A 11 19.27 -12.80 45.02
C GLN A 11 18.22 -11.69 44.91
N GLU A 12 16.99 -11.91 45.39
CA GLU A 12 15.96 -10.85 45.40
C GLU A 12 16.42 -9.60 46.18
N TYR A 13 17.16 -9.78 47.28
CA TYR A 13 17.70 -8.65 48.05
C TYR A 13 18.81 -7.88 47.31
N GLN A 14 19.66 -8.56 46.53
CA GLN A 14 20.65 -7.91 45.67
C GLN A 14 20.00 -7.16 44.50
N ILE A 15 18.91 -7.69 43.95
CA ILE A 15 18.11 -7.04 42.91
C ILE A 15 17.49 -5.75 43.46
N TRP A 16 16.91 -5.81 44.66
CA TRP A 16 16.40 -4.64 45.34
C TRP A 16 17.48 -3.61 45.67
N LEU A 17 18.67 -4.03 46.12
CA LEU A 17 19.81 -3.13 46.35
C LEU A 17 20.34 -2.47 45.07
N MET A 18 20.33 -3.18 43.94
CA MET A 18 20.66 -2.59 42.63
C MET A 18 19.59 -1.58 42.21
N LEU A 19 18.30 -1.94 42.29
CA LEU A 19 17.18 -1.03 41.98
C LEU A 19 17.20 0.24 42.86
N PHE A 20 17.57 0.11 44.14
CA PHE A 20 17.65 1.24 45.07
C PHE A 20 18.89 2.12 44.84
N SER A 21 20.01 1.53 44.40
CA SER A 21 21.24 2.28 44.08
C SER A 21 21.14 3.05 42.77
N ILE A 22 20.32 2.57 41.82
CA ILE A 22 20.01 3.24 40.55
C ILE A 22 19.22 4.54 40.76
N GLY A 23 18.47 4.65 41.87
CA GLY A 23 17.61 5.80 42.15
C GLY A 23 18.30 7.05 42.71
N LEU A 24 19.61 7.01 43.04
CA LEU A 24 20.20 8.08 43.87
C LEU A 24 21.38 8.88 43.30
N GLU A 25 22.22 8.39 42.38
CA GLU A 25 23.43 9.17 42.01
C GLU A 25 23.92 9.13 40.55
N HIS A 26 23.23 8.46 39.62
CA HIS A 26 23.65 8.40 38.21
C HIS A 26 22.50 8.65 37.23
N PRO A 27 22.76 9.25 36.05
CA PRO A 27 21.72 9.39 35.05
C PRO A 27 21.21 7.99 34.65
N PRO A 28 19.93 7.83 34.27
CA PRO A 28 19.23 6.53 34.14
C PRO A 28 19.81 5.55 33.08
N TYR A 29 20.90 5.94 32.43
CA TYR A 29 21.47 5.34 31.22
C TYR A 29 22.48 4.21 31.49
N ILE A 30 23.19 4.23 32.62
CA ILE A 30 24.17 3.18 32.96
C ILE A 30 23.48 1.91 33.50
N SER A 31 22.20 1.99 33.86
CA SER A 31 21.47 0.94 34.57
C SER A 31 20.69 -0.06 33.72
N LEU A 32 20.52 0.14 32.40
CA LEU A 32 19.71 -0.74 31.55
C LEU A 32 20.38 -2.07 31.18
N VAL A 33 21.71 -2.10 31.04
CA VAL A 33 22.49 -3.29 30.64
C VAL A 33 22.43 -4.42 31.69
N PRO A 34 22.52 -4.15 33.02
CA PRO A 34 22.37 -5.20 34.04
C PRO A 34 20.93 -5.74 34.17
N LEU A 35 19.90 -4.96 33.78
CA LEU A 35 18.49 -5.32 33.95
C LEU A 35 18.04 -6.47 33.03
N THR A 36 18.56 -6.53 31.80
CA THR A 36 18.08 -7.48 30.78
C THR A 36 18.67 -8.88 30.92
N HIS A 37 19.97 -9.00 31.21
CA HIS A 37 20.65 -10.30 31.17
C HIS A 37 20.61 -11.05 32.51
N ALA A 38 20.74 -10.35 33.63
CA ALA A 38 20.92 -10.99 34.95
C ALA A 38 19.60 -11.26 35.69
N LEU A 39 18.54 -10.51 35.40
CA LEU A 39 17.31 -10.57 36.18
C LEU A 39 16.29 -11.55 35.62
N ILE A 40 16.09 -11.57 34.29
CA ILE A 40 15.00 -12.33 33.65
C ILE A 40 15.19 -13.85 33.79
N LEU A 41 16.43 -14.34 33.75
CA LEU A 41 16.72 -15.79 33.77
C LEU A 41 16.67 -16.43 35.17
N VAL A 42 16.61 -15.62 36.24
CA VAL A 42 16.73 -16.12 37.64
C VAL A 42 15.61 -15.58 38.55
N SER A 43 14.69 -14.76 38.03
CA SER A 43 13.64 -14.12 38.82
C SER A 43 12.32 -14.90 38.91
N SER A 44 11.57 -14.66 39.99
CA SER A 44 10.17 -15.08 40.14
C SER A 44 9.25 -14.36 39.14
N GLU A 45 8.14 -14.97 38.72
CA GLU A 45 7.20 -14.42 37.72
C GLU A 45 6.75 -12.98 38.03
N GLN A 46 6.43 -12.70 39.31
CA GLN A 46 6.04 -11.36 39.76
C GLN A 46 7.17 -10.34 39.63
N THR A 47 8.41 -10.77 39.86
CA THR A 47 9.60 -9.93 39.74
C THR A 47 9.90 -9.63 38.27
N THR A 48 9.81 -10.65 37.41
CA THR A 48 9.92 -10.48 35.95
C THR A 48 8.90 -9.47 35.42
N GLN A 49 7.63 -9.58 35.82
CA GLN A 49 6.59 -8.64 35.40
C GLN A 49 6.91 -7.20 35.82
N ARG A 50 7.34 -6.97 37.07
CA ARG A 50 7.71 -5.62 37.55
C ARG A 50 8.91 -5.05 36.80
N ILE A 51 9.88 -5.87 36.43
CA ILE A 51 11.04 -5.44 35.64
C ILE A 51 10.59 -5.02 34.25
N VAL A 52 9.76 -5.82 33.58
CA VAL A 52 9.21 -5.50 32.26
C VAL A 52 8.40 -4.20 32.32
N ASP A 53 7.55 -4.02 33.32
CA ASP A 53 6.76 -2.79 33.50
C ASP A 53 7.65 -1.56 33.76
N LEU A 54 8.73 -1.71 34.54
CA LEU A 54 9.69 -0.64 34.77
C LEU A 54 10.41 -0.25 33.46
N ILE A 55 10.88 -1.23 32.69
CA ILE A 55 11.51 -0.97 31.39
C ILE A 55 10.53 -0.26 30.46
N HIS A 56 9.27 -0.71 30.43
CA HIS A 56 8.22 -0.10 29.62
C HIS A 56 7.99 1.38 29.98
N ILE A 57 7.92 1.72 31.27
CA ILE A 57 7.78 3.10 31.73
C ILE A 57 8.99 3.94 31.34
N LEU A 58 10.21 3.40 31.48
CA LEU A 58 11.44 4.12 31.15
C LEU A 58 11.54 4.43 29.66
N VAL A 59 11.16 3.48 28.80
CA VAL A 59 11.19 3.64 27.34
C VAL A 59 10.14 4.64 26.84
N GLN A 60 9.02 4.81 27.55
CA GLN A 60 7.96 5.76 27.20
C GLN A 60 8.24 7.22 27.63
N GLN A 61 9.32 7.50 28.36
CA GLN A 61 9.59 8.86 28.84
C GLN A 61 9.92 9.82 27.67
N PRO A 62 9.28 11.00 27.58
CA PRO A 62 9.52 11.96 26.51
C PRO A 62 10.93 12.59 26.58
N ASP A 63 11.45 13.00 25.42
CA ASP A 63 12.81 13.52 25.16
C ASP A 63 13.11 14.89 25.82
N GLY A 64 12.87 15.03 27.12
CA GLY A 64 13.02 16.28 27.85
C GLY A 64 14.47 16.66 28.15
N GLN A 65 15.37 15.70 28.35
CA GLN A 65 16.81 15.94 28.59
C GLN A 65 17.65 14.73 28.10
N ALA A 66 18.60 14.99 27.19
CA ALA A 66 19.67 14.09 26.74
C ALA A 66 19.27 12.61 26.48
N ALA A 67 18.78 12.31 25.27
CA ALA A 67 18.41 10.97 24.78
C ALA A 67 17.35 10.25 25.64
N GLY A 68 16.11 10.16 25.16
CA GLY A 68 15.04 9.44 25.87
C GLY A 68 15.36 7.96 26.13
N GLY A 69 14.63 7.32 27.05
CA GLY A 69 14.88 5.92 27.42
C GLY A 69 14.78 4.94 26.24
N ALA A 70 13.98 5.26 25.22
CA ALA A 70 13.91 4.53 23.95
C ALA A 70 15.25 4.56 23.19
N THR A 71 15.89 5.73 23.13
CA THR A 71 17.16 5.97 22.45
C THR A 71 18.29 5.17 23.08
N CYS A 72 18.39 5.17 24.40
CA CYS A 72 19.42 4.41 25.08
C CYS A 72 19.18 2.90 25.03
N PHE A 73 17.93 2.46 24.95
CA PHE A 73 17.61 1.06 24.72
C PHE A 73 17.97 0.62 23.28
N ALA A 74 17.82 1.52 22.29
CA ALA A 74 18.23 1.29 20.90
C ALA A 74 19.76 1.11 20.74
N GLU A 75 20.55 1.80 21.56
CA GLU A 75 22.01 1.68 21.58
C GLU A 75 22.51 0.33 22.11
N LEU A 76 21.70 -0.39 22.89
CA LEU A 76 22.05 -1.71 23.44
C LEU A 76 22.41 -2.72 22.35
N ASP A 77 23.34 -3.62 22.65
CA ASP A 77 23.65 -4.75 21.77
C ASP A 77 22.46 -5.72 21.67
N ILE A 78 22.31 -6.37 20.51
CA ILE A 78 21.21 -7.30 20.21
C ILE A 78 21.15 -8.47 21.19
N ASN A 79 22.30 -8.89 21.73
CA ASN A 79 22.36 -9.96 22.73
C ASN A 79 21.67 -9.55 24.05
N SER A 80 21.55 -8.25 24.31
CA SER A 80 20.82 -7.72 25.47
C SER A 80 19.30 -7.76 25.27
N TRP A 81 18.82 -7.91 24.04
CA TRP A 81 17.39 -8.02 23.72
C TRP A 81 16.87 -9.45 23.84
N ALA A 82 17.73 -10.45 23.63
CA ALA A 82 17.33 -11.86 23.58
C ALA A 82 16.54 -12.35 24.82
N PRO A 83 16.95 -12.08 26.08
CA PRO A 83 16.19 -12.53 27.26
C PRO A 83 14.79 -11.91 27.34
N LEU A 84 14.64 -10.66 26.89
CA LEU A 84 13.35 -9.96 26.86
C LEU A 84 12.44 -10.53 25.77
N ILE A 85 13.01 -10.88 24.60
CA ILE A 85 12.29 -11.50 23.49
C ILE A 85 11.80 -12.91 23.84
N GLU A 86 12.63 -13.71 24.53
CA GLU A 86 12.26 -15.07 24.95
C GLU A 86 11.02 -15.11 25.85
N ILE A 87 10.83 -14.10 26.70
CA ILE A 87 9.66 -14.00 27.60
C ILE A 87 8.45 -13.31 26.96
N ALA A 88 8.57 -12.76 25.75
CA ALA A 88 7.49 -12.07 25.05
C ALA A 88 6.19 -12.86 24.89
N PRO A 89 6.19 -14.20 24.69
CA PRO A 89 4.96 -14.98 24.62
C PRO A 89 4.11 -14.94 25.90
N GLN A 90 4.71 -14.61 27.05
CA GLN A 90 4.05 -14.56 28.35
C GLN A 90 3.79 -13.12 28.82
N HIS A 91 4.56 -12.14 28.33
CA HIS A 91 4.51 -10.76 28.77
C HIS A 91 4.25 -9.79 27.60
N LYS A 92 2.98 -9.42 27.41
CA LYS A 92 2.54 -8.48 26.35
C LYS A 92 3.30 -7.13 26.29
N PRO A 93 3.70 -6.49 27.41
CA PRO A 93 4.37 -5.18 27.34
C PRO A 93 5.72 -5.20 26.61
N VAL A 94 6.33 -6.38 26.41
CA VAL A 94 7.55 -6.52 25.63
C VAL A 94 7.39 -5.94 24.22
N PHE A 95 6.27 -6.22 23.56
CA PHE A 95 6.00 -5.67 22.22
C PHE A 95 5.96 -4.13 22.21
N SER A 96 5.31 -3.53 23.22
CA SER A 96 5.26 -2.08 23.35
C SER A 96 6.65 -1.48 23.56
N ILE A 97 7.51 -2.12 24.36
CA ILE A 97 8.91 -1.70 24.54
C ILE A 97 9.62 -1.60 23.19
N PHE A 98 9.63 -2.69 22.42
CA PHE A 98 10.32 -2.70 21.12
C PHE A 98 9.71 -1.75 20.09
N HIS A 99 8.38 -1.61 20.06
CA HIS A 99 7.72 -0.63 19.21
C HIS A 99 8.21 0.80 19.50
N TRP A 100 8.23 1.22 20.77
CA TRP A 100 8.73 2.54 21.15
C TRP A 100 10.20 2.73 20.82
N VAL A 101 11.04 1.72 21.06
CA VAL A 101 12.47 1.76 20.75
C VAL A 101 12.72 1.95 19.27
N TRP A 102 12.00 1.23 18.40
CA TRP A 102 12.23 1.30 16.95
C TRP A 102 11.64 2.57 16.32
N VAL A 103 10.47 3.02 16.80
CA VAL A 103 9.78 4.20 16.25
C VAL A 103 10.36 5.52 16.76
N LYS A 104 10.82 5.57 18.02
CA LYS A 104 11.31 6.82 18.65
C LYS A 104 12.80 6.82 18.98
N GLY A 105 13.37 5.66 19.30
CA GLY A 105 14.76 5.54 19.75
C GLY A 105 15.80 5.39 18.63
N SER A 106 15.37 5.24 17.38
CA SER A 106 16.26 4.98 16.23
C SER A 106 17.07 6.20 15.74
N SER A 107 16.90 7.37 16.36
CA SER A 107 17.54 8.63 15.93
C SER A 107 19.04 8.70 16.21
N THR A 108 19.58 7.93 17.17
CA THR A 108 21.02 7.97 17.53
C THR A 108 21.83 6.83 16.95
N VAL A 109 21.19 5.79 16.41
CA VAL A 109 21.85 4.63 15.82
C VAL A 109 21.85 4.78 14.31
N PRO A 110 22.96 4.48 13.60
CA PRO A 110 22.95 4.46 12.14
C PRO A 110 21.82 3.57 11.61
N PRO A 111 21.11 3.98 10.55
CA PRO A 111 19.95 3.24 10.05
C PRO A 111 20.31 1.81 9.63
N GLU A 112 21.50 1.60 9.07
CA GLU A 112 22.00 0.27 8.68
C GLU A 112 22.16 -0.68 9.88
N ASP A 113 22.72 -0.17 10.99
CA ASP A 113 22.89 -0.95 12.21
C ASP A 113 21.54 -1.28 12.86
N MET A 114 20.63 -0.30 12.90
CA MET A 114 19.28 -0.51 13.44
C MET A 114 18.48 -1.50 12.60
N ASN A 115 18.61 -1.42 11.28
CA ASN A 115 17.99 -2.35 10.33
C ASN A 115 18.42 -3.81 10.61
N ALA A 116 19.73 -4.05 10.74
CA ALA A 116 20.27 -5.37 11.08
C ALA A 116 19.81 -5.85 12.47
N LYS A 117 19.73 -4.94 13.46
CA LYS A 117 19.18 -5.26 14.79
C LYS A 117 17.70 -5.66 14.73
N ILE A 118 16.88 -4.94 13.95
CA ILE A 118 15.46 -5.25 13.77
C ILE A 118 15.29 -6.62 13.09
N ASP A 119 16.03 -6.89 12.02
CA ASP A 119 15.98 -8.19 11.32
C ASP A 119 16.28 -9.35 12.28
N LYS A 120 17.38 -9.25 13.04
CA LYS A 120 17.76 -10.28 14.01
C LYS A 120 16.77 -10.38 15.17
N ALA A 121 16.22 -9.27 15.65
CA ALA A 121 15.21 -9.28 16.70
C ALA A 121 13.93 -9.99 16.26
N LEU A 122 13.46 -9.74 15.03
CA LEU A 122 12.27 -10.40 14.47
C LEU A 122 12.48 -11.92 14.29
N GLN A 123 13.68 -12.35 13.87
CA GLN A 123 14.04 -13.77 13.86
C GLN A 123 13.94 -14.40 15.27
N LEU A 124 14.45 -13.70 16.29
CA LEU A 124 14.37 -14.16 17.68
C LEU A 124 12.91 -14.24 18.16
N PHE A 125 12.08 -13.24 17.85
CA PHE A 125 10.65 -13.28 18.18
C PHE A 125 9.96 -14.49 17.55
N ILE A 126 10.20 -14.76 16.27
CA ILE A 126 9.62 -15.92 15.59
C ILE A 126 10.04 -17.22 16.27
N SER A 127 11.33 -17.34 16.63
CA SER A 127 11.83 -18.52 17.32
C SER A 127 11.17 -18.73 18.69
N ALA A 128 10.98 -17.65 19.47
CA ALA A 128 10.32 -17.68 20.77
C ALA A 128 8.85 -18.09 20.68
N PHE A 129 8.18 -17.81 19.55
CA PHE A 129 6.76 -18.12 19.34
C PHE A 129 6.48 -19.50 18.73
N THR A 130 7.50 -20.33 18.45
CA THR A 130 7.35 -21.66 17.81
C THR A 130 6.31 -22.59 18.49
N ARG A 131 6.10 -22.45 19.81
CA ARG A 131 5.17 -23.28 20.61
C ARG A 131 4.05 -22.48 21.28
N HIS A 132 3.91 -21.20 20.94
CA HIS A 132 2.94 -20.30 21.54
C HIS A 132 1.91 -19.86 20.50
N ASN A 133 0.83 -19.22 20.96
CA ASN A 133 -0.14 -18.62 20.03
C ASN A 133 0.55 -17.51 19.22
N PRO A 134 0.65 -17.62 17.88
CA PRO A 134 1.33 -16.62 17.04
C PRO A 134 0.55 -15.31 16.85
N THR A 135 -0.75 -15.25 17.23
CA THR A 135 -1.59 -14.06 17.03
C THR A 135 -0.97 -12.75 17.53
N PRO A 136 -0.45 -12.65 18.78
CA PRO A 136 0.14 -11.40 19.27
C PRO A 136 1.40 -10.99 18.50
N LEU A 137 2.16 -11.96 18.00
CA LEU A 137 3.34 -11.70 17.17
C LEU A 137 2.93 -11.12 15.81
N LEU A 138 1.91 -11.68 15.17
CA LEU A 138 1.42 -11.14 13.88
C LEU A 138 0.86 -9.72 14.02
N ASP A 139 0.10 -9.44 15.09
CA ASP A 139 -0.39 -8.09 15.40
C ASP A 139 0.77 -7.11 15.61
N PHE A 140 1.83 -7.55 16.29
CA PHE A 140 3.03 -6.75 16.52
C PHE A 140 3.80 -6.47 15.22
N VAL A 141 3.98 -7.48 14.36
CA VAL A 141 4.63 -7.30 13.06
C VAL A 141 3.85 -6.30 12.20
N ALA A 142 2.52 -6.42 12.14
CA ALA A 142 1.67 -5.47 11.42
C ALA A 142 1.86 -4.04 11.97
N LEU A 143 1.77 -3.87 13.29
CA LEU A 143 1.94 -2.58 13.96
C LEU A 143 3.28 -1.92 13.66
N ILE A 144 4.36 -2.69 13.65
CA ILE A 144 5.69 -2.16 13.36
C ILE A 144 5.81 -1.74 11.91
N LEU A 145 5.36 -2.57 10.97
CA LEU A 145 5.49 -2.22 9.55
C LEU A 145 4.72 -0.94 9.21
N ASP A 146 3.56 -0.73 9.84
CA ASP A 146 2.76 0.48 9.68
C ASP A 146 3.44 1.73 10.28
N SER A 147 4.20 1.58 11.37
CA SER A 147 4.77 2.70 12.14
C SER A 147 6.25 2.97 11.87
N LEU A 148 6.98 2.01 11.34
CA LEU A 148 8.42 2.08 11.13
C LEU A 148 8.73 2.90 9.88
N SER A 149 9.64 3.86 10.02
CA SER A 149 10.13 4.66 8.90
C SER A 149 10.71 3.77 7.80
N PRO A 150 10.44 4.04 6.51
CA PRO A 150 10.86 3.17 5.41
C PRO A 150 12.37 2.88 5.36
N ASN A 151 13.20 3.82 5.80
CA ASN A 151 14.66 3.70 5.86
C ASN A 151 15.17 2.70 6.92
N LEU A 152 14.33 2.30 7.89
CA LEU A 152 14.68 1.34 8.93
C LEU A 152 14.20 -0.09 8.61
N ARG A 153 13.44 -0.27 7.52
CA ARG A 153 12.93 -1.57 7.10
C ARG A 153 14.05 -2.42 6.47
N PRO A 154 14.26 -3.66 6.92
CA PRO A 154 15.22 -4.58 6.28
C PRO A 154 15.01 -4.73 4.78
N LEU A 155 16.06 -4.51 3.98
CA LEU A 155 15.95 -4.61 2.52
C LEU A 155 15.73 -6.05 2.04
N ASP A 156 16.29 -7.04 2.73
CA ASP A 156 16.12 -8.47 2.45
C ASP A 156 15.80 -9.21 3.77
N PRO A 157 14.54 -9.18 4.23
CA PRO A 157 14.13 -9.74 5.50
C PRO A 157 14.13 -11.28 5.48
N SER A 158 15.14 -11.88 6.11
CA SER A 158 15.25 -13.33 6.26
C SER A 158 14.08 -13.96 7.04
N TRP A 159 13.41 -13.17 7.89
CA TRP A 159 12.25 -13.59 8.68
C TRP A 159 10.93 -13.60 7.89
N LEU A 160 10.85 -12.96 6.72
CA LEU A 160 9.62 -12.78 5.94
C LEU A 160 8.95 -14.12 5.60
N ARG A 161 9.73 -15.08 5.09
CA ARG A 161 9.23 -16.43 4.76
C ARG A 161 8.71 -17.17 6.00
N SER A 162 9.31 -16.95 7.16
CA SER A 162 8.87 -17.57 8.41
C SER A 162 7.55 -16.97 8.91
N VAL A 163 7.35 -15.66 8.75
CA VAL A 163 6.06 -15.01 9.08
C VAL A 163 4.96 -15.45 8.10
N ALA A 164 5.26 -15.56 6.80
CA ALA A 164 4.31 -16.11 5.83
C ALA A 164 3.86 -17.53 6.20
N LYS A 165 4.79 -18.39 6.64
CA LYS A 165 4.47 -19.72 7.18
C LYS A 165 3.58 -19.65 8.43
N LEU A 166 3.80 -18.70 9.34
CA LEU A 166 2.93 -18.51 10.51
C LEU A 166 1.50 -18.11 10.08
N ILE A 167 1.36 -17.20 9.11
CA ILE A 167 0.08 -16.82 8.52
C ILE A 167 -0.65 -18.03 7.96
N HIS A 168 0.03 -18.83 7.13
CA HIS A 168 -0.52 -20.06 6.54
C HIS A 168 -0.92 -21.10 7.59
N ASN A 169 -0.12 -21.26 8.65
CA ASN A 169 -0.42 -22.17 9.76
C ASN A 169 -1.68 -21.74 10.53
N ILE A 170 -1.87 -20.44 10.79
CA ILE A 170 -3.10 -19.96 11.43
C ILE A 170 -4.29 -20.14 10.50
N ALA A 171 -4.15 -19.78 9.22
CA ALA A 171 -5.21 -19.89 8.22
C ALA A 171 -5.72 -21.34 8.03
N SER A 172 -4.82 -22.31 8.12
CA SER A 172 -5.14 -23.75 8.02
C SER A 172 -5.62 -24.39 9.32
N SER A 173 -5.47 -23.72 10.47
CA SER A 173 -5.91 -24.20 11.79
C SER A 173 -7.38 -23.83 12.10
N LYS A 174 -7.88 -24.17 13.31
CA LYS A 174 -9.22 -23.76 13.76
C LYS A 174 -9.27 -22.23 13.93
N GLN A 175 -9.94 -21.57 13.00
CA GLN A 175 -9.94 -20.11 12.92
C GLN A 175 -10.78 -19.45 14.02
N THR A 176 -10.12 -18.67 14.87
CA THR A 176 -10.77 -17.69 15.75
C THR A 176 -10.94 -16.35 15.03
N GLN A 177 -11.84 -15.50 15.51
CA GLN A 177 -12.01 -14.14 14.97
C GLN A 177 -10.71 -13.33 15.09
N ASP A 178 -10.02 -13.45 16.22
CA ASP A 178 -8.73 -12.78 16.46
C ASP A 178 -7.64 -13.31 15.53
N GLY A 179 -7.61 -14.63 15.29
CA GLY A 179 -6.69 -15.24 14.33
C GLY A 179 -6.88 -14.70 12.92
N ARG A 180 -8.14 -14.59 12.46
CA ARG A 180 -8.48 -13.98 11.16
C ARG A 180 -8.03 -12.54 11.07
N ARG A 181 -8.34 -11.73 12.09
CA ARG A 181 -7.89 -10.34 12.14
C ARG A 181 -6.36 -10.24 12.02
N ALA A 182 -5.64 -10.99 12.82
CA ALA A 182 -4.18 -10.88 12.91
C ALA A 182 -3.47 -11.33 11.62
N PHE A 183 -3.88 -12.46 11.02
CA PHE A 183 -3.25 -12.90 9.78
C PHE A 183 -3.58 -11.98 8.60
N THR A 184 -4.81 -11.42 8.55
CA THR A 184 -5.21 -10.52 7.46
C THR A 184 -4.47 -9.19 7.53
N HIS A 185 -4.40 -8.58 8.73
CA HIS A 185 -3.64 -7.34 8.91
C HIS A 185 -2.15 -7.53 8.67
N CYS A 186 -1.57 -8.61 9.19
CA CYS A 186 -0.15 -8.87 8.98
C CYS A 186 0.18 -9.13 7.50
N ALA A 187 -0.66 -9.89 6.79
CA ALA A 187 -0.47 -10.09 5.34
C ALA A 187 -0.50 -8.76 4.57
N ALA A 188 -1.51 -7.91 4.82
CA ALA A 188 -1.61 -6.60 4.19
C ALA A 188 -0.39 -5.72 4.50
N ALA A 189 0.05 -5.68 5.76
CA ALA A 189 1.22 -4.90 6.17
C ALA A 189 2.51 -5.40 5.52
N LEU A 190 2.68 -6.72 5.37
CA LEU A 190 3.84 -7.30 4.66
C LEU A 190 3.84 -6.93 3.19
N LEU A 191 2.68 -6.99 2.53
CA LEU A 191 2.55 -6.65 1.11
C LEU A 191 2.76 -5.15 0.86
N ALA A 192 2.31 -4.30 1.78
CA ALA A 192 2.57 -2.86 1.71
C ALA A 192 4.04 -2.51 1.98
N ALA A 193 4.70 -3.23 2.90
CA ALA A 193 6.10 -2.96 3.25
C ALA A 193 7.10 -3.55 2.25
N TYR A 194 6.78 -4.70 1.64
CA TYR A 194 7.66 -5.46 0.75
C TYR A 194 6.91 -5.94 -0.50
N PRO A 195 6.47 -5.02 -1.38
CA PRO A 195 5.63 -5.36 -2.54
C PRO A 195 6.27 -6.38 -3.48
N ASP A 196 7.60 -6.38 -3.63
CA ASP A 196 8.30 -7.30 -4.54
C ASP A 196 8.61 -8.67 -3.88
N GLN A 197 8.81 -8.71 -2.57
CA GLN A 197 9.33 -9.89 -1.86
C GLN A 197 8.26 -10.66 -1.09
N ALA A 198 7.20 -10.00 -0.60
CA ALA A 198 6.14 -10.63 0.17
C ALA A 198 5.19 -11.51 -0.65
N PRO A 199 4.83 -11.19 -1.91
CA PRO A 199 3.91 -12.00 -2.70
C PRO A 199 4.37 -13.45 -2.89
N GLY A 200 5.66 -13.66 -3.19
CA GLY A 200 6.21 -15.00 -3.41
C GLY A 200 5.95 -15.94 -2.21
N PRO A 201 6.46 -15.64 -1.00
CA PRO A 201 6.22 -16.45 0.19
C PRO A 201 4.74 -16.58 0.62
N LEU A 202 3.90 -15.58 0.34
CA LEU A 202 2.49 -15.59 0.75
C LEU A 202 1.57 -16.33 -0.23
N PHE A 203 1.86 -16.25 -1.53
CA PHE A 203 0.96 -16.68 -2.60
C PHE A 203 1.50 -17.84 -3.44
N SER A 204 2.77 -18.22 -3.27
CA SER A 204 3.32 -19.42 -3.92
C SER A 204 3.15 -20.64 -3.02
N ASP A 205 2.72 -21.74 -3.63
CA ASP A 205 2.70 -23.04 -2.95
C ASP A 205 4.07 -23.70 -3.02
N ASP A 206 4.43 -24.44 -1.96
CA ASP A 206 5.56 -25.36 -2.00
C ASP A 206 5.18 -26.55 -2.89
N PRO A 207 5.96 -26.87 -3.95
CA PRO A 207 5.64 -27.98 -4.86
C PRO A 207 5.54 -29.33 -4.14
N ASP A 208 6.20 -29.47 -2.98
CA ASP A 208 6.18 -30.71 -2.19
C ASP A 208 5.03 -30.74 -1.17
N ALA A 209 4.25 -29.66 -1.03
CA ALA A 209 3.15 -29.61 -0.08
C ALA A 209 1.92 -30.41 -0.57
N PRO A 210 1.30 -31.23 0.29
CA PRO A 210 0.16 -32.08 -0.08
C PRO A 210 -1.12 -31.28 -0.38
N LYS A 211 -1.17 -30.00 -0.03
CA LYS A 211 -2.32 -29.10 -0.25
C LYS A 211 -1.83 -27.69 -0.61
N PRO A 212 -2.50 -27.02 -1.55
CA PRO A 212 -2.19 -25.64 -1.91
C PRO A 212 -2.61 -24.70 -0.77
N ILE A 213 -1.65 -24.30 0.06
CA ILE A 213 -1.90 -23.51 1.26
C ILE A 213 -2.14 -22.04 0.92
N ALA A 214 -1.49 -21.53 -0.14
CA ALA A 214 -1.70 -20.19 -0.66
C ALA A 214 -3.14 -20.02 -1.19
N TYR A 215 -3.62 -21.00 -1.95
CA TYR A 215 -5.02 -21.00 -2.42
C TYR A 215 -6.02 -21.04 -1.26
N LEU A 216 -5.77 -21.88 -0.23
CA LEU A 216 -6.61 -21.92 0.96
C LEU A 216 -6.63 -20.56 1.67
N PHE A 217 -5.47 -19.92 1.84
CA PHE A 217 -5.34 -18.62 2.48
C PHE A 217 -6.17 -17.55 1.76
N ILE A 218 -6.06 -17.44 0.44
CA ILE A 218 -6.86 -16.52 -0.38
C ILE A 218 -8.35 -16.83 -0.25
N LYS A 219 -8.75 -18.11 -0.29
CA LYS A 219 -10.16 -18.49 -0.10
C LYS A 219 -10.69 -18.09 1.27
N MET A 220 -9.86 -18.15 2.30
CA MET A 220 -10.28 -17.73 3.64
C MET A 220 -10.48 -16.22 3.74
N ILE A 221 -9.60 -15.42 3.12
CA ILE A 221 -9.77 -13.97 3.01
C ILE A 221 -11.07 -13.65 2.25
N GLN A 222 -11.27 -14.30 1.11
CA GLN A 222 -12.46 -14.11 0.28
C GLN A 222 -13.76 -14.41 1.07
N VAL A 223 -13.80 -15.52 1.80
CA VAL A 223 -14.96 -15.88 2.63
C VAL A 223 -15.21 -14.84 3.72
N ASP A 224 -14.17 -14.31 4.38
CA ASP A 224 -14.32 -13.28 5.42
C ASP A 224 -14.83 -11.94 4.83
N ILE A 225 -14.39 -11.57 3.61
CA ILE A 225 -14.92 -10.42 2.87
C ILE A 225 -16.43 -10.60 2.66
N LEU A 226 -16.84 -11.67 1.98
CA LEU A 226 -18.24 -11.92 1.63
C LEU A 226 -19.15 -12.02 2.87
N ALA A 227 -18.66 -12.68 3.93
CA ALA A 227 -19.40 -12.83 5.17
C ALA A 227 -19.50 -11.53 5.99
N THR A 228 -18.67 -10.52 5.71
CA THR A 228 -18.67 -9.27 6.47
C THR A 228 -19.31 -8.11 5.70
N LEU A 229 -19.17 -8.05 4.37
CA LEU A 229 -19.66 -6.92 3.55
C LEU A 229 -21.13 -6.58 3.82
N HIS A 230 -22.01 -7.59 3.81
CA HIS A 230 -23.45 -7.41 3.96
C HIS A 230 -23.88 -6.85 5.33
N ILE A 231 -23.07 -7.04 6.40
CA ILE A 231 -23.37 -6.50 7.73
C ILE A 231 -22.71 -5.14 8.01
N LEU A 232 -21.80 -4.67 7.14
CA LEU A 232 -21.05 -3.44 7.39
C LEU A 232 -21.96 -2.21 7.43
N MET A 233 -22.93 -2.15 6.52
CA MET A 233 -23.87 -1.03 6.45
C MET A 233 -24.72 -0.91 7.72
N GLU A 234 -25.20 -2.03 8.26
CA GLU A 234 -25.96 -2.07 9.52
C GLU A 234 -25.10 -1.65 10.72
N LYS A 235 -23.81 -1.97 10.68
CA LYS A 235 -22.86 -1.71 11.77
C LYS A 235 -22.27 -0.32 11.76
N LEU A 236 -22.52 0.52 10.75
CA LEU A 236 -21.83 1.79 10.55
C LEU A 236 -21.84 2.73 11.77
N SER A 237 -22.92 2.72 12.55
CA SER A 237 -23.06 3.54 13.78
C SER A 237 -22.58 2.86 15.06
N THR A 238 -22.06 1.63 14.97
CA THR A 238 -21.64 0.83 16.12
C THR A 238 -20.15 1.01 16.42
N PRO A 239 -19.72 0.86 17.68
CA PRO A 239 -18.30 0.95 18.04
C PRO A 239 -17.43 -0.16 17.44
N GLU A 240 -18.04 -1.23 16.91
CA GLU A 240 -17.32 -2.35 16.27
C GLU A 240 -16.88 -2.01 14.84
N TYR A 241 -17.57 -1.08 14.17
CA TYR A 241 -17.37 -0.76 12.76
C TYR A 241 -15.92 -0.42 12.38
N PRO A 242 -15.19 0.45 13.12
CA PRO A 242 -13.84 0.83 12.72
C PRO A 242 -12.88 -0.35 12.68
N SER A 243 -13.12 -1.39 13.50
CA SER A 243 -12.31 -2.60 13.50
C SER A 243 -12.65 -3.53 12.34
N LEU A 244 -13.94 -3.61 11.98
CA LEU A 244 -14.40 -4.40 10.84
C LEU A 244 -13.98 -3.76 9.52
N SER A 245 -14.18 -2.45 9.35
CA SER A 245 -13.74 -1.71 8.17
C SER A 245 -12.25 -1.90 7.92
N ARG A 246 -11.40 -1.68 8.93
CA ARG A 246 -9.93 -1.88 8.81
C ARG A 246 -9.55 -3.31 8.44
N ARG A 247 -10.23 -4.31 9.01
CA ARG A 247 -9.97 -5.71 8.67
C ARG A 247 -10.33 -6.03 7.22
N ILE A 248 -11.48 -5.53 6.75
CA ILE A 248 -11.91 -5.75 5.36
C ILE A 248 -11.10 -4.93 4.37
N ALA A 249 -10.65 -3.73 4.74
CA ALA A 249 -9.67 -2.97 3.98
C ALA A 249 -8.38 -3.78 3.77
N ALA A 250 -7.80 -4.31 4.85
CA ALA A 250 -6.61 -5.17 4.79
C ALA A 250 -6.85 -6.44 3.96
N ALA A 251 -8.04 -7.04 4.05
CA ALA A 251 -8.44 -8.17 3.23
C ALA A 251 -8.44 -7.80 1.73
N LEU A 252 -9.05 -6.67 1.36
CA LEU A 252 -9.11 -6.18 -0.01
C LEU A 252 -7.73 -5.80 -0.57
N ASP A 253 -6.87 -5.17 0.25
CA ASP A 253 -5.48 -4.87 -0.16
C ASP A 253 -4.66 -6.15 -0.37
N THR A 254 -4.88 -7.19 0.45
CA THR A 254 -4.28 -8.51 0.25
C THR A 254 -4.77 -9.14 -1.06
N MET A 255 -6.07 -9.06 -1.35
CA MET A 255 -6.65 -9.55 -2.60
C MET A 255 -6.14 -8.78 -3.82
N THR A 256 -5.97 -7.46 -3.69
CA THR A 256 -5.39 -6.59 -4.74
C THR A 256 -3.97 -7.04 -5.09
N SER A 257 -3.14 -7.25 -4.07
CA SER A 257 -1.76 -7.72 -4.25
C SER A 257 -1.71 -9.13 -4.83
N PHE A 258 -2.68 -9.98 -4.48
CA PHE A 258 -2.79 -11.33 -5.04
C PHE A 258 -3.15 -11.30 -6.54
N VAL A 259 -4.07 -10.45 -6.97
CA VAL A 259 -4.37 -10.26 -8.41
C VAL A 259 -3.13 -9.75 -9.14
N GLY A 260 -2.42 -8.75 -8.59
CA GLY A 260 -1.15 -8.28 -9.14
C GLY A 260 -0.10 -9.38 -9.26
N PHE A 261 0.00 -10.25 -8.25
CA PHE A 261 0.87 -11.42 -8.30
C PHE A 261 0.48 -12.39 -9.42
N LEU A 262 -0.82 -12.64 -9.66
CA LEU A 262 -1.27 -13.50 -10.76
C LEU A 262 -0.92 -12.91 -12.13
N ILE A 263 -1.04 -11.59 -12.29
CA ILE A 263 -0.70 -10.90 -13.54
C ILE A 263 0.80 -11.02 -13.80
N ALA A 264 1.65 -10.72 -12.80
CA ALA A 264 3.09 -10.89 -12.92
C ALA A 264 3.50 -12.36 -13.17
N ALA A 265 2.78 -13.30 -12.55
CA ALA A 265 2.99 -14.73 -12.72
C ALA A 265 2.55 -15.25 -14.09
N ALA A 266 1.67 -14.54 -14.81
CA ALA A 266 1.25 -14.93 -16.15
C ALA A 266 2.46 -14.97 -17.11
N ASP A 267 3.45 -14.11 -16.88
CA ASP A 267 4.69 -14.04 -17.66
C ASP A 267 5.81 -14.95 -17.11
N ASP A 268 5.66 -15.52 -15.90
CA ASP A 268 6.68 -16.35 -15.23
C ASP A 268 6.33 -17.85 -15.24
N ILE A 269 7.10 -18.62 -16.02
CA ILE A 269 6.98 -20.07 -16.20
C ILE A 269 7.06 -20.85 -14.87
N THR A 270 7.80 -20.34 -13.87
CA THR A 270 8.00 -21.03 -12.59
C THR A 270 6.76 -20.98 -11.70
N VAL A 271 6.03 -19.87 -11.71
CA VAL A 271 4.81 -19.70 -10.91
C VAL A 271 3.64 -20.44 -11.56
N GLN A 272 3.59 -20.50 -12.90
CA GLN A 272 2.59 -21.26 -13.66
C GLN A 272 2.53 -22.75 -13.26
N GLN A 273 3.63 -23.34 -12.80
CA GLN A 273 3.67 -24.75 -12.38
C GLN A 273 2.87 -25.02 -11.09
N SER A 274 2.62 -24.00 -10.27
CA SER A 274 1.92 -24.15 -8.98
C SER A 274 0.38 -24.07 -9.10
N LEU A 275 -0.14 -23.47 -10.18
CA LEU A 275 -1.58 -23.24 -10.40
C LEU A 275 -2.12 -24.13 -11.52
N THR A 276 -2.85 -25.19 -11.15
CA THR A 276 -3.54 -26.03 -12.14
C THR A 276 -4.66 -25.24 -12.84
N PRO A 277 -4.92 -25.44 -14.15
CA PRO A 277 -5.94 -24.70 -14.91
C PRO A 277 -7.33 -24.68 -14.25
N ASP A 278 -7.78 -25.80 -13.68
CA ASP A 278 -9.08 -25.89 -12.99
C ASP A 278 -9.19 -24.96 -11.78
N ARG A 279 -8.07 -24.74 -11.07
CA ARG A 279 -8.01 -23.83 -9.92
C ARG A 279 -8.05 -22.37 -10.37
N ILE A 280 -7.44 -22.06 -11.51
CA ILE A 280 -7.45 -20.70 -12.08
C ILE A 280 -8.88 -20.34 -12.49
N ILE A 281 -9.59 -21.24 -13.20
CA ILE A 281 -10.98 -21.01 -13.60
C ILE A 281 -11.87 -20.80 -12.38
N LYS A 282 -11.79 -21.70 -11.40
CA LYS A 282 -12.58 -21.57 -10.17
C LYS A 282 -12.24 -20.29 -9.40
N LEU A 283 -10.97 -19.91 -9.38
CA LEU A 283 -10.52 -18.69 -8.73
C LEU A 283 -11.10 -17.46 -9.43
N HIS A 284 -11.08 -17.43 -10.77
CA HIS A 284 -11.68 -16.37 -11.58
C HIS A 284 -13.17 -16.23 -11.28
N GLU A 285 -13.96 -17.31 -11.36
CA GLU A 285 -15.40 -17.27 -11.06
C GLU A 285 -15.69 -16.71 -9.65
N ASP A 286 -14.90 -17.16 -8.68
CA ASP A 286 -15.03 -16.71 -7.30
C ASP A 286 -14.62 -15.24 -7.12
N LEU A 287 -13.58 -14.77 -7.81
CA LEU A 287 -13.13 -13.38 -7.78
C LEU A 287 -14.15 -12.45 -8.43
N VAL A 288 -14.69 -12.81 -9.60
CA VAL A 288 -15.75 -12.06 -10.28
C VAL A 288 -16.94 -11.84 -9.35
N ARG A 289 -17.38 -12.89 -8.65
CA ARG A 289 -18.46 -12.77 -7.66
C ARG A 289 -18.08 -11.81 -6.53
N THR A 290 -16.89 -11.95 -5.95
CA THR A 290 -16.43 -11.08 -4.87
C THR A 290 -16.33 -9.62 -5.29
N ILE A 291 -15.91 -9.35 -6.54
CA ILE A 291 -15.86 -7.98 -7.07
C ILE A 291 -17.26 -7.43 -7.28
N GLY A 292 -18.18 -8.22 -7.80
CA GLY A 292 -19.59 -7.85 -7.89
C GLY A 292 -20.17 -7.38 -6.55
N ASP A 293 -19.94 -8.16 -5.48
CA ASP A 293 -20.39 -7.84 -4.11
C ASP A 293 -19.69 -6.58 -3.54
N VAL A 294 -18.40 -6.38 -3.85
CA VAL A 294 -17.67 -5.15 -3.44
C VAL A 294 -18.19 -3.92 -4.20
N MET A 295 -18.50 -4.05 -5.50
CA MET A 295 -19.09 -2.97 -6.30
C MET A 295 -20.51 -2.63 -5.84
N GLU A 296 -21.31 -3.62 -5.44
CA GLU A 296 -22.61 -3.40 -4.81
C GLU A 296 -22.46 -2.65 -3.48
N TYR A 297 -21.55 -3.09 -2.61
CA TYR A 297 -21.26 -2.37 -1.37
C TYR A 297 -20.85 -0.91 -1.61
N LEU A 298 -19.97 -0.65 -2.59
CA LEU A 298 -19.56 0.73 -2.93
C LEU A 298 -20.73 1.58 -3.42
N ARG A 299 -21.63 1.00 -4.25
CA ARG A 299 -22.85 1.68 -4.71
C ARG A 299 -23.81 1.98 -3.57
N ASP A 300 -24.14 1.00 -2.75
CA ASP A 300 -25.03 1.16 -1.60
C ASP A 300 -24.54 2.26 -0.65
N ARG A 301 -23.22 2.33 -0.48
CA ARG A 301 -22.59 3.32 0.37
C ARG A 301 -22.59 4.71 -0.25
N TRP A 302 -22.38 4.81 -1.56
CA TRP A 302 -22.50 6.05 -2.32
C TRP A 302 -23.94 6.58 -2.29
N ASP A 303 -24.91 5.73 -2.57
CA ASP A 303 -26.34 6.05 -2.51
C ASP A 303 -26.75 6.46 -1.11
N GLY A 304 -26.28 5.74 -0.09
CA GLY A 304 -26.50 6.07 1.31
C GLY A 304 -25.92 7.44 1.70
N PHE A 305 -24.76 7.80 1.15
CA PHE A 305 -24.16 9.13 1.33
C PHE A 305 -25.00 10.23 0.67
N LEU A 306 -25.40 10.03 -0.59
CA LEU A 306 -26.26 10.98 -1.33
C LEU A 306 -27.63 11.16 -0.65
N ALA A 307 -28.18 10.09 -0.07
CA ALA A 307 -29.45 10.11 0.65
C ALA A 307 -29.36 10.74 2.06
N GLY A 308 -28.17 11.08 2.57
CA GLY A 308 -27.99 11.62 3.93
C GLY A 308 -28.29 10.58 5.03
N THR A 309 -27.84 9.33 4.85
CA THR A 309 -28.14 8.28 5.82
C THR A 309 -27.34 8.48 7.12
N ARG A 310 -28.04 8.49 8.27
CA ARG A 310 -27.43 8.61 9.61
C ARG A 310 -26.31 7.59 9.82
N GLY A 311 -25.15 8.04 10.28
CA GLY A 311 -23.94 7.22 10.44
C GLY A 311 -22.92 7.36 9.31
N ILE A 312 -23.36 7.78 8.11
CA ILE A 312 -22.47 8.28 7.05
C ILE A 312 -22.20 9.79 7.25
N GLU A 313 -23.11 10.48 7.96
CA GLU A 313 -23.08 11.92 8.20
C GLU A 313 -22.19 12.40 9.37
N SER A 314 -21.43 11.53 10.06
CA SER A 314 -20.70 11.93 11.28
C SER A 314 -19.38 12.66 10.99
N THR A 315 -19.48 13.83 10.36
CA THR A 315 -18.92 15.10 10.81
C THR A 315 -19.48 16.20 9.91
N GLN A 316 -20.35 17.06 10.45
CA GLN A 316 -21.04 18.17 9.76
C GLN A 316 -20.11 19.30 9.24
N ALA A 317 -18.91 18.98 8.74
CA ALA A 317 -17.99 19.98 8.17
C ALA A 317 -17.42 19.59 6.80
N SER A 318 -17.55 18.34 6.35
CA SER A 318 -17.06 17.93 5.03
C SER A 318 -17.55 16.53 4.75
N GLY A 319 -18.07 16.23 3.55
CA GLY A 319 -18.45 14.87 3.12
C GLY A 319 -17.31 13.83 3.10
N ARG A 320 -16.25 14.01 3.88
CA ARG A 320 -15.03 13.19 3.93
C ARG A 320 -15.19 11.86 4.68
N GLY A 321 -16.21 11.68 5.54
CA GLY A 321 -16.33 10.47 6.37
C GLY A 321 -16.49 9.16 5.57
N ILE A 322 -17.16 9.22 4.42
CA ILE A 322 -17.22 8.11 3.45
C ILE A 322 -15.80 7.84 2.92
N PHE A 323 -15.09 8.88 2.48
CA PHE A 323 -13.87 8.72 1.72
C PHE A 323 -12.61 8.49 2.57
N GLU A 324 -12.61 8.88 3.84
CA GLU A 324 -11.55 8.63 4.83
C GLU A 324 -11.67 7.24 5.48
N ASP A 325 -12.80 6.55 5.27
CA ASP A 325 -13.00 5.21 5.78
C ASP A 325 -12.10 4.20 5.06
N PRO A 326 -11.23 3.45 5.77
CA PRO A 326 -10.20 2.59 5.18
C PRO A 326 -10.70 1.59 4.13
N ILE A 327 -11.94 1.12 4.25
CA ILE A 327 -12.51 0.16 3.29
C ILE A 327 -12.69 0.76 1.89
N THR A 328 -12.98 2.05 1.78
CA THR A 328 -13.25 2.73 0.49
C THR A 328 -12.04 2.73 -0.43
N PRO A 329 -10.87 3.27 -0.02
CA PRO A 329 -9.71 3.27 -0.88
C PRO A 329 -9.25 1.85 -1.23
N ALA A 330 -9.35 0.90 -0.29
CA ALA A 330 -9.00 -0.50 -0.51
C ALA A 330 -9.95 -1.19 -1.52
N ALA A 331 -11.26 -0.95 -1.41
CA ALA A 331 -12.26 -1.47 -2.35
C ALA A 331 -12.07 -0.88 -3.75
N VAL A 332 -11.82 0.43 -3.86
CA VAL A 332 -11.54 1.09 -5.14
C VAL A 332 -10.30 0.50 -5.80
N ARG A 333 -9.20 0.31 -5.06
CA ARG A 333 -7.98 -0.34 -5.60
C ARG A 333 -8.24 -1.77 -6.07
N PHE A 334 -8.97 -2.54 -5.28
CA PHE A 334 -9.30 -3.92 -5.62
C PHE A 334 -10.13 -4.01 -6.90
N VAL A 335 -11.19 -3.22 -6.99
CA VAL A 335 -12.06 -3.14 -8.18
C VAL A 335 -11.28 -2.62 -9.40
N ALA A 336 -10.50 -1.57 -9.25
CA ALA A 336 -9.70 -0.98 -10.32
C ALA A 336 -8.72 -1.97 -10.94
N THR A 337 -8.00 -2.72 -10.10
CA THR A 337 -7.01 -3.70 -10.54
C THR A 337 -7.66 -4.78 -11.40
N TRP A 338 -8.88 -5.20 -11.05
CA TRP A 338 -9.60 -6.18 -11.86
C TRP A 338 -10.18 -5.62 -13.14
N LEU A 339 -10.84 -4.46 -13.07
CA LEU A 339 -11.53 -3.88 -14.24
C LEU A 339 -10.57 -3.55 -15.39
N ARG A 340 -9.33 -3.18 -15.06
CA ARG A 340 -8.29 -2.92 -16.06
C ARG A 340 -7.90 -4.19 -16.82
N ASP A 341 -7.74 -5.30 -16.10
CA ASP A 341 -7.04 -6.49 -16.61
C ASP A 341 -8.00 -7.64 -17.01
N ASP A 342 -9.27 -7.63 -16.56
CA ASP A 342 -10.28 -8.64 -16.92
C ASP A 342 -11.17 -8.16 -18.08
N ASP A 343 -11.36 -9.02 -19.09
CA ASP A 343 -12.20 -8.77 -20.27
C ASP A 343 -13.69 -9.12 -20.08
N GLY A 344 -14.12 -9.32 -18.83
CA GLY A 344 -15.51 -9.61 -18.50
C GLY A 344 -16.43 -8.41 -18.76
N GLU A 345 -17.13 -8.41 -19.89
CA GLU A 345 -18.11 -7.37 -20.26
C GLU A 345 -19.17 -7.14 -19.17
N SER A 346 -19.69 -8.20 -18.54
CA SER A 346 -20.70 -8.10 -17.47
C SER A 346 -20.22 -7.29 -16.27
N THR A 347 -18.97 -7.51 -15.84
CA THR A 347 -18.37 -6.82 -14.68
C THR A 347 -18.09 -5.36 -15.02
N ARG A 348 -17.57 -5.08 -16.23
CA ARG A 348 -17.33 -3.71 -16.71
C ARG A 348 -18.63 -2.91 -16.84
N THR A 349 -19.69 -3.53 -17.33
CA THR A 349 -21.02 -2.90 -17.42
C THR A 349 -21.59 -2.61 -16.03
N GLN A 350 -21.47 -3.54 -15.08
CA GLN A 350 -21.90 -3.31 -13.68
C GLN A 350 -21.13 -2.14 -13.05
N ALA A 351 -19.84 -2.02 -13.34
CA ALA A 351 -18.98 -0.94 -12.85
C ALA A 351 -19.35 0.45 -13.41
N GLY A 352 -20.14 0.54 -14.48
CA GLY A 352 -20.73 1.80 -14.96
C GLY A 352 -21.50 2.55 -13.86
N GLY A 353 -22.13 1.82 -12.93
CA GLY A 353 -22.81 2.39 -11.76
C GLY A 353 -21.88 3.02 -10.70
N LEU A 354 -20.56 2.91 -10.85
CA LEU A 354 -19.56 3.50 -9.95
C LEU A 354 -18.91 4.78 -10.51
N VAL A 355 -19.22 5.15 -11.75
CA VAL A 355 -18.53 6.26 -12.44
C VAL A 355 -18.70 7.60 -11.71
N GLU A 356 -19.87 7.87 -11.14
CA GLU A 356 -20.10 9.09 -10.34
C GLU A 356 -19.26 9.08 -9.06
N LEU A 357 -19.22 7.96 -8.33
CA LEU A 357 -18.36 7.79 -7.15
C LEU A 357 -16.88 8.00 -7.51
N PHE A 358 -16.42 7.39 -8.61
CA PHE A 358 -15.05 7.57 -9.11
C PHE A 358 -14.76 9.03 -9.46
N ALA A 359 -15.69 9.72 -10.12
CA ALA A 359 -15.55 11.12 -10.46
C ALA A 359 -15.39 12.00 -9.21
N GLU A 360 -16.22 11.80 -8.19
CA GLU A 360 -16.14 12.55 -6.94
C GLU A 360 -14.84 12.25 -6.17
N LEU A 361 -14.48 10.97 -6.03
CA LEU A 361 -13.23 10.57 -5.39
C LEU A 361 -12.00 11.16 -6.07
N TYR A 362 -11.98 11.20 -7.41
CA TYR A 362 -10.89 11.77 -8.18
C TYR A 362 -10.71 13.27 -7.87
N LYS A 363 -11.82 14.01 -7.83
CA LYS A 363 -11.84 15.47 -7.60
C LYS A 363 -11.48 15.86 -6.17
N MET A 364 -11.77 15.02 -5.18
CA MET A 364 -11.59 15.36 -3.76
C MET A 364 -10.15 15.55 -3.32
N ASN A 365 -9.17 15.11 -4.12
CA ASN A 365 -7.74 15.23 -3.82
C ASN A 365 -7.43 14.88 -2.35
N LEU A 366 -7.82 13.67 -1.93
CA LEU A 366 -7.72 13.17 -0.55
C LEU A 366 -6.26 12.85 -0.15
N THR A 367 -5.31 13.65 -0.60
CA THR A 367 -3.90 13.50 -0.26
C THR A 367 -3.69 13.97 1.18
N SER A 368 -3.63 13.02 2.11
CA SER A 368 -3.05 13.18 3.44
C SER A 368 -1.92 12.17 3.60
N GLU A 369 -1.01 12.37 4.57
CA GLU A 369 0.04 11.37 4.87
C GLU A 369 -0.55 9.98 5.17
N ASP A 370 -1.80 9.92 5.65
CA ASP A 370 -2.49 8.70 6.08
C ASP A 370 -3.40 8.07 5.00
N MET A 371 -3.65 8.74 3.86
CA MET A 371 -4.56 8.26 2.82
C MET A 371 -3.87 8.11 1.46
N PRO A 372 -3.87 6.90 0.87
CA PRO A 372 -3.22 6.65 -0.41
C PRO A 372 -3.91 7.38 -1.56
N GLU A 373 -3.13 7.85 -2.54
CA GLU A 373 -3.64 8.53 -3.73
C GLU A 373 -4.54 7.60 -4.56
N LEU A 374 -5.81 7.97 -4.72
CA LEU A 374 -6.79 7.16 -5.46
C LEU A 374 -6.91 7.47 -6.95
N ARG A 375 -6.29 8.55 -7.43
CA ARG A 375 -6.43 8.98 -8.83
C ARG A 375 -5.93 7.92 -9.80
N LEU A 376 -4.79 7.31 -9.53
CA LEU A 376 -4.22 6.25 -10.38
C LEU A 376 -5.13 5.01 -10.42
N PRO A 377 -5.57 4.42 -9.30
CA PRO A 377 -6.58 3.37 -9.31
C PRO A 377 -7.86 3.74 -10.05
N ILE A 378 -8.36 4.97 -9.88
CA ILE A 378 -9.58 5.41 -10.57
C ILE A 378 -9.36 5.46 -12.09
N LEU A 379 -8.24 5.97 -12.56
CA LEU A 379 -7.91 5.99 -13.99
C LEU A 379 -7.82 4.57 -14.55
N ALA A 380 -7.16 3.65 -13.82
CA ALA A 380 -7.10 2.23 -14.19
C ALA A 380 -8.49 1.59 -14.26
N ALA A 381 -9.40 1.91 -13.32
CA ALA A 381 -10.78 1.43 -13.38
C ALA A 381 -11.52 1.96 -14.63
N LEU A 382 -11.32 3.24 -14.96
CA LEU A 382 -11.94 3.88 -16.12
C LEU A 382 -11.48 3.26 -17.44
N GLU A 383 -10.24 2.75 -17.52
CA GLU A 383 -9.77 2.03 -18.71
C GLU A 383 -10.65 0.83 -19.07
N GLY A 384 -11.17 0.10 -18.08
CA GLY A 384 -12.12 -0.99 -18.29
C GLY A 384 -13.55 -0.50 -18.51
N VAL A 385 -14.03 0.42 -17.67
CA VAL A 385 -15.44 0.87 -17.68
C VAL A 385 -15.80 1.57 -18.99
N LEU A 386 -14.91 2.40 -19.52
CA LEU A 386 -15.15 3.19 -20.73
C LEU A 386 -15.16 2.38 -22.02
N GLN A 387 -14.86 1.07 -21.96
CA GLN A 387 -15.04 0.16 -23.08
C GLN A 387 -16.50 -0.28 -23.27
N THR A 388 -17.39 0.05 -22.32
CA THR A 388 -18.82 -0.29 -22.37
C THR A 388 -19.68 0.94 -22.71
N SER A 389 -20.82 0.72 -23.38
CA SER A 389 -21.76 1.81 -23.69
C SER A 389 -22.28 2.49 -22.43
N ASP A 390 -22.61 1.70 -21.42
CA ASP A 390 -23.21 2.17 -20.17
C ASP A 390 -22.19 2.97 -19.35
N GLY A 391 -20.93 2.52 -19.33
CA GLY A 391 -19.81 3.25 -18.73
C GLY A 391 -19.54 4.60 -19.41
N LEU A 392 -19.59 4.64 -20.74
CA LEU A 392 -19.44 5.88 -21.51
C LEU A 392 -20.59 6.87 -21.25
N GLU A 393 -21.83 6.39 -21.24
CA GLU A 393 -23.00 7.22 -20.92
C GLU A 393 -22.89 7.77 -19.49
N ALA A 394 -22.56 6.91 -18.52
CA ALA A 394 -22.36 7.33 -17.14
C ALA A 394 -21.23 8.36 -17.01
N PHE A 395 -20.11 8.18 -17.70
CA PHE A 395 -18.99 9.13 -17.71
C PHE A 395 -19.38 10.49 -18.28
N ASN A 396 -20.12 10.50 -19.40
CA ASN A 396 -20.59 11.72 -20.04
C ASN A 396 -21.59 12.52 -19.19
N ASN A 397 -22.26 11.87 -18.24
CA ASN A 397 -23.13 12.53 -17.28
C ASN A 397 -22.35 13.20 -16.13
N THR A 398 -21.05 12.93 -15.98
CA THR A 398 -20.20 13.55 -14.96
C THR A 398 -19.44 14.77 -15.48
N ASP A 399 -18.95 15.61 -14.58
CA ASP A 399 -18.05 16.73 -14.89
C ASP A 399 -16.55 16.36 -14.77
N LEU A 400 -16.21 15.07 -14.63
CA LEU A 400 -14.86 14.57 -14.38
C LEU A 400 -13.88 15.00 -15.47
N LEU A 401 -14.32 14.96 -16.72
CA LEU A 401 -13.52 15.37 -17.86
C LEU A 401 -13.06 16.85 -17.69
N GLN A 402 -13.99 17.76 -17.44
CA GLN A 402 -13.75 19.21 -17.39
C GLN A 402 -13.10 19.68 -16.09
N ARG A 403 -13.45 19.07 -14.95
CA ARG A 403 -13.01 19.53 -13.63
C ARG A 403 -11.93 18.66 -12.98
N GLY A 404 -11.65 17.49 -13.55
CA GLY A 404 -10.59 16.58 -13.11
C GLY A 404 -9.50 16.41 -14.16
N LEU A 405 -9.79 15.70 -15.24
CA LEU A 405 -8.77 15.22 -16.19
C LEU A 405 -8.07 16.35 -16.96
N TYR A 406 -8.83 17.29 -17.55
CA TYR A 406 -8.27 18.43 -18.27
C TYR A 406 -7.36 19.32 -17.38
N PRO A 407 -7.81 19.75 -16.17
CA PRO A 407 -6.95 20.50 -15.26
C PRO A 407 -5.67 19.76 -14.85
N ASP A 408 -5.76 18.45 -14.56
CA ASP A 408 -4.61 17.67 -14.13
C ASP A 408 -3.56 17.51 -15.24
N VAL A 409 -3.98 17.11 -16.45
CA VAL A 409 -3.03 16.99 -17.58
C VAL A 409 -2.41 18.35 -17.91
N ARG A 410 -3.18 19.43 -17.81
CA ARG A 410 -2.69 20.79 -18.00
C ARG A 410 -1.64 21.17 -16.96
N ARG A 411 -1.89 20.82 -15.69
CA ARG A 411 -0.94 21.06 -14.60
C ARG A 411 0.36 20.30 -14.82
N ILE A 412 0.30 19.05 -15.24
CA ILE A 412 1.49 18.22 -15.49
C ILE A 412 2.27 18.75 -16.69
N LEU A 413 1.59 19.08 -17.80
CA LEU A 413 2.23 19.63 -19.00
C LEU A 413 2.84 21.04 -18.81
N ALA A 414 2.24 21.87 -17.96
CA ALA A 414 2.75 23.20 -17.64
C ALA A 414 3.76 23.21 -16.48
N GLY A 415 3.86 22.10 -15.73
CA GLY A 415 4.74 21.95 -14.59
C GLY A 415 6.21 21.95 -15.00
N ARG A 416 7.08 22.37 -14.08
CA ARG A 416 8.53 22.21 -14.22
C ARG A 416 8.95 20.94 -13.48
N ASP A 417 9.94 20.21 -13.99
CA ASP A 417 10.37 18.93 -13.38
C ASP A 417 10.71 19.03 -11.87
N ALA A 418 11.18 20.19 -11.40
CA ALA A 418 11.46 20.42 -9.97
C ALA A 418 10.20 20.40 -9.08
N ASP A 419 9.03 20.61 -9.68
CA ASP A 419 7.72 20.66 -9.02
C ASP A 419 6.91 19.37 -9.26
N LEU A 420 7.41 18.43 -10.07
CA LEU A 420 6.72 17.22 -10.49
C LEU A 420 7.39 15.98 -9.91
N THR A 421 6.56 15.02 -9.52
CA THR A 421 6.96 13.74 -8.95
C THR A 421 6.78 12.59 -9.95
N THR A 422 7.36 11.44 -9.65
CA THR A 422 7.09 10.17 -10.35
C THR A 422 5.58 9.90 -10.49
N SER A 423 4.80 10.12 -9.42
CA SER A 423 3.34 9.93 -9.43
C SER A 423 2.65 10.88 -10.43
N ASP A 424 3.15 12.11 -10.58
CA ASP A 424 2.57 13.07 -11.52
C ASP A 424 2.68 12.60 -12.98
N TYR A 425 3.84 12.07 -13.38
CA TYR A 425 4.02 11.57 -14.75
C TYR A 425 3.23 10.29 -14.99
N MET A 426 3.23 9.35 -14.03
CA MET A 426 2.39 8.14 -14.13
C MET A 426 0.90 8.49 -14.27
N ARG A 427 0.42 9.46 -13.48
CA ARG A 427 -0.95 9.95 -13.56
C ARG A 427 -1.21 10.63 -14.90
N GLY A 428 -0.25 11.40 -15.41
CA GLY A 428 -0.32 12.01 -16.73
C GLY A 428 -0.55 10.98 -17.84
N SER A 429 0.26 9.93 -17.87
CA SER A 429 0.13 8.83 -18.84
C SER A 429 -1.22 8.11 -18.72
N ALA A 430 -1.66 7.80 -17.50
CA ALA A 430 -2.96 7.18 -17.28
C ALA A 430 -4.14 8.07 -17.73
N ILE A 431 -4.07 9.39 -17.54
CA ILE A 431 -5.07 10.33 -18.08
C ILE A 431 -5.08 10.29 -19.62
N VAL A 432 -3.90 10.26 -20.24
CA VAL A 432 -3.78 10.18 -21.71
C VAL A 432 -4.39 8.88 -22.25
N GLN A 433 -4.18 7.75 -21.57
CA GLN A 433 -4.79 6.48 -21.93
C GLN A 433 -6.33 6.55 -21.89
N VAL A 434 -6.90 7.16 -20.85
CA VAL A 434 -8.35 7.43 -20.77
C VAL A 434 -8.82 8.29 -21.95
N PHE A 435 -8.05 9.32 -22.35
CA PHE A 435 -8.40 10.12 -23.54
C PHE A 435 -8.35 9.30 -24.83
N HIS A 436 -7.40 8.39 -25.01
CA HIS A 436 -7.37 7.51 -26.18
C HIS A 436 -8.64 6.67 -26.30
N ILE A 437 -9.05 6.02 -25.20
CA ILE A 437 -10.29 5.22 -25.16
C ILE A 437 -11.51 6.08 -25.51
N LEU A 438 -11.59 7.28 -24.94
CA LEU A 438 -12.67 8.22 -25.23
C LEU A 438 -12.67 8.71 -26.69
N ILE A 439 -11.52 8.93 -27.32
CA ILE A 439 -11.46 9.36 -28.73
C ILE A 439 -11.91 8.25 -29.69
N GLU A 440 -11.62 7.00 -29.33
CA GLU A 440 -12.03 5.82 -30.09
C GLU A 440 -13.56 5.64 -30.02
N HIS A 441 -14.15 5.74 -28.83
CA HIS A 441 -15.55 5.38 -28.59
C HIS A 441 -16.52 6.57 -28.58
N ASP A 442 -16.07 7.77 -28.21
CA ASP A 442 -16.89 8.98 -28.14
C ASP A 442 -16.50 10.01 -29.23
N LYS A 443 -17.44 10.25 -30.14
CA LYS A 443 -17.28 11.26 -31.20
C LYS A 443 -17.29 12.69 -30.64
N ASN A 444 -17.82 12.92 -29.44
CA ASN A 444 -17.97 14.25 -28.84
C ASN A 444 -16.64 14.82 -28.34
N LEU A 445 -15.69 13.98 -27.90
CA LEU A 445 -14.39 14.46 -27.43
C LEU A 445 -13.60 15.17 -28.54
N ARG A 446 -13.79 14.75 -29.79
CA ARG A 446 -13.14 15.32 -30.98
C ARG A 446 -13.53 16.76 -31.25
N SER A 447 -14.70 17.18 -30.77
CA SER A 447 -15.25 18.55 -30.90
C SER A 447 -15.31 19.30 -29.55
N HIS A 448 -14.78 18.71 -28.47
CA HIS A 448 -14.77 19.37 -27.17
C HIS A 448 -13.76 20.52 -27.16
N ALA A 449 -14.15 21.68 -26.62
CA ALA A 449 -13.29 22.88 -26.59
C ALA A 449 -11.92 22.64 -25.92
N GLY A 450 -11.88 21.77 -24.91
CA GLY A 450 -10.66 21.38 -24.22
C GLY A 450 -9.61 20.67 -25.11
N SER A 451 -10.02 20.04 -26.21
CA SER A 451 -9.11 19.30 -27.10
C SER A 451 -8.15 20.24 -27.86
N ALA A 452 -8.65 21.41 -28.28
CA ALA A 452 -7.81 22.43 -28.92
C ALA A 452 -6.83 23.08 -27.92
N ASP A 453 -7.29 23.31 -26.68
CA ASP A 453 -6.45 23.81 -25.59
C ASP A 453 -5.31 22.82 -25.26
N ILE A 454 -5.60 21.52 -25.23
CA ILE A 454 -4.59 20.48 -25.04
C ILE A 454 -3.56 20.55 -26.18
N LEU A 455 -3.99 20.56 -27.44
CA LEU A 455 -3.07 20.62 -28.58
C LEU A 455 -2.14 21.85 -28.54
N ASP A 456 -2.68 23.02 -28.20
CA ASP A 456 -1.89 24.24 -28.02
C ASP A 456 -0.89 24.12 -26.85
N LEU A 457 -1.31 23.50 -25.74
CA LEU A 457 -0.43 23.28 -24.59
C LEU A 457 0.71 22.30 -24.91
N ILE A 458 0.41 21.19 -25.58
CA ILE A 458 1.41 20.21 -26.01
C ILE A 458 2.40 20.86 -26.97
N SER A 459 1.93 21.70 -27.90
CA SER A 459 2.80 22.41 -28.84
C SER A 459 3.80 23.37 -28.17
N LYS A 460 3.58 23.70 -26.90
CA LYS A 460 4.42 24.55 -26.06
C LYS A 460 5.25 23.76 -25.03
N CYS A 461 5.10 22.44 -24.99
CA CYS A 461 5.83 21.58 -24.06
C CYS A 461 7.34 21.67 -24.33
N ASP A 462 8.12 21.87 -23.27
CA ASP A 462 9.57 21.91 -23.37
C ASP A 462 10.17 20.51 -23.19
N VAL A 463 10.99 20.09 -24.14
CA VAL A 463 11.69 18.79 -24.11
C VAL A 463 13.15 19.06 -23.80
N ARG A 464 13.55 18.70 -22.58
CA ARG A 464 14.93 18.85 -22.11
C ARG A 464 15.78 17.66 -22.56
N PRO A 465 17.03 17.90 -23.00
CA PRO A 465 17.95 16.83 -23.34
C PRO A 465 18.37 16.06 -22.08
N ILE A 466 18.40 14.74 -22.16
CA ILE A 466 19.00 13.91 -21.11
C ILE A 466 20.52 14.07 -21.17
N GLN A 467 21.14 14.38 -20.02
CA GLN A 467 22.59 14.49 -19.90
C GLN A 467 23.08 13.49 -18.85
N GLY A 468 23.90 12.50 -19.25
CA GLY A 468 24.48 11.51 -18.34
C GLY A 468 23.57 10.30 -18.08
N GLU A 469 23.71 9.69 -16.91
CA GLU A 469 22.85 8.56 -16.49
C GLU A 469 21.44 9.05 -16.19
N ALA A 470 20.46 8.50 -16.91
CA ALA A 470 19.07 8.91 -16.77
C ALA A 470 18.46 8.41 -15.47
N THR A 471 17.77 9.31 -14.77
CA THR A 471 17.02 8.94 -13.58
C THR A 471 15.74 8.19 -13.96
N SER A 472 15.14 7.45 -13.01
CA SER A 472 13.82 6.86 -13.22
C SER A 472 12.74 7.90 -13.57
N LEU A 473 12.88 9.11 -13.02
CA LEU A 473 12.02 10.24 -13.32
C LEU A 473 12.16 10.70 -14.78
N ASP A 474 13.37 10.69 -15.34
CA ASP A 474 13.60 11.05 -16.74
C ASP A 474 12.90 10.09 -17.70
N ARG A 475 12.94 8.78 -17.41
CA ARG A 475 12.24 7.77 -18.22
C ARG A 475 10.73 7.99 -18.20
N LEU A 476 10.13 8.12 -17.01
CA LEU A 476 8.69 8.35 -16.87
C LEU A 476 8.23 9.67 -17.51
N ARG A 477 9.07 10.71 -17.46
CA ARG A 477 8.83 11.97 -18.17
C ARG A 477 8.77 11.74 -19.68
N LEU A 478 9.69 10.95 -20.25
CA LEU A 478 9.70 10.66 -21.68
C LEU A 478 8.53 9.76 -22.09
N ASP A 479 8.15 8.79 -21.27
CA ASP A 479 6.96 7.95 -21.50
C ASP A 479 5.72 8.84 -21.62
N PHE A 480 5.50 9.71 -20.63
CA PHE A 480 4.40 10.67 -20.66
C PHE A 480 4.46 11.60 -21.88
N GLN A 481 5.64 12.11 -22.24
CA GLN A 481 5.79 12.96 -23.43
C GLN A 481 5.47 12.20 -24.73
N THR A 482 5.79 10.91 -24.79
CA THR A 482 5.48 10.02 -25.91
C THR A 482 3.97 9.81 -26.02
N ASP A 483 3.31 9.45 -24.90
CA ASP A 483 1.86 9.24 -24.85
C ASP A 483 1.10 10.51 -25.26
N VAL A 484 1.54 11.68 -24.77
CA VAL A 484 0.93 12.97 -25.11
C VAL A 484 1.08 13.31 -26.60
N LEU A 485 2.20 12.95 -27.22
CA LEU A 485 2.39 13.14 -28.66
C LEU A 485 1.47 12.22 -29.47
N GLU A 486 1.30 10.98 -29.05
CA GLU A 486 0.31 10.05 -29.65
C GLU A 486 -1.11 10.59 -29.57
N LEU A 487 -1.49 11.12 -28.42
CA LEU A 487 -2.77 11.79 -28.24
C LEU A 487 -2.91 12.97 -29.20
N ALA A 488 -1.87 13.79 -29.33
CA ALA A 488 -1.87 14.94 -30.23
C ALA A 488 -1.99 14.51 -31.71
N ALA A 489 -1.31 13.45 -32.13
CA ALA A 489 -1.42 12.89 -33.48
C ALA A 489 -2.85 12.41 -33.75
N THR A 490 -3.43 11.69 -32.79
CA THR A 490 -4.80 11.16 -32.87
C THR A 490 -5.81 12.30 -32.97
N LEU A 491 -5.70 13.31 -32.11
CA LEU A 491 -6.57 14.50 -32.14
C LEU A 491 -6.42 15.27 -33.45
N LEU A 492 -5.21 15.51 -33.94
CA LEU A 492 -4.97 16.21 -35.21
C LEU A 492 -5.56 15.49 -36.42
N SER A 493 -5.53 14.15 -36.43
CA SER A 493 -6.17 13.34 -37.46
C SER A 493 -7.70 13.46 -37.44
N ALA A 494 -8.27 13.72 -36.26
CA ALA A 494 -9.70 13.81 -36.03
C ALA A 494 -10.28 15.23 -36.16
N SER A 495 -9.51 16.28 -35.86
CA SER A 495 -9.97 17.69 -35.75
C SER A 495 -10.20 18.43 -37.08
N GLY A 496 -10.40 17.74 -38.20
CA GLY A 496 -10.48 18.33 -39.54
C GLY A 496 -11.59 19.35 -39.83
N ARG A 497 -12.39 19.78 -38.83
CA ARG A 497 -13.51 20.73 -39.01
C ARG A 497 -13.44 22.02 -38.18
N ASP A 498 -12.74 22.05 -37.06
CA ASP A 498 -12.85 23.17 -36.08
C ASP A 498 -11.57 24.02 -35.94
N ILE A 499 -10.42 23.56 -36.44
CA ILE A 499 -9.14 24.27 -36.35
C ILE A 499 -8.82 24.91 -37.71
N THR A 500 -8.45 26.20 -37.71
CA THR A 500 -8.03 26.86 -38.95
C THR A 500 -6.79 26.17 -39.55
N PRO A 501 -6.70 26.00 -40.88
CA PRO A 501 -5.58 25.30 -41.51
C PRO A 501 -4.21 25.88 -41.15
N ALA A 502 -4.13 27.20 -40.95
CA ALA A 502 -2.91 27.88 -40.53
C ALA A 502 -2.48 27.51 -39.11
N LEU A 503 -3.43 27.41 -38.17
CA LEU A 503 -3.16 26.98 -36.80
C LEU A 503 -2.79 25.49 -36.76
N GLN A 504 -3.48 24.66 -37.55
CA GLN A 504 -3.16 23.23 -37.67
C GLN A 504 -1.73 23.01 -38.18
N GLN A 505 -1.30 23.74 -39.20
CA GLN A 505 0.07 23.63 -39.72
C GLN A 505 1.12 24.09 -38.70
N LYS A 506 0.82 25.16 -37.94
CA LYS A 506 1.70 25.64 -36.88
C LYS A 506 1.86 24.60 -35.77
N ILE A 507 0.76 23.97 -35.35
CA ILE A 507 0.76 22.92 -34.33
C ILE A 507 1.55 21.70 -34.84
N LYS A 508 1.29 21.23 -36.07
CA LYS A 508 2.03 20.12 -36.69
C LYS A 508 3.55 20.34 -36.68
N HIS A 509 4.01 21.52 -37.10
CA HIS A 509 5.43 21.85 -37.10
C HIS A 509 6.02 21.88 -35.67
N ALA A 510 5.28 22.44 -34.70
CA ALA A 510 5.72 22.43 -33.30
C ALA A 510 5.83 20.99 -32.74
N LEU A 511 4.83 20.14 -33.00
CA LEU A 511 4.84 18.74 -32.57
C LEU A 511 5.94 17.93 -33.25
N GLY A 512 6.22 18.15 -34.53
CA GLY A 512 7.34 17.51 -35.22
C GLY A 512 8.70 17.84 -34.59
N ASN A 513 8.90 19.10 -34.16
CA ASN A 513 10.10 19.50 -33.43
C ASN A 513 10.19 18.83 -32.04
N ILE A 514 9.06 18.73 -31.32
CA ILE A 514 9.00 18.07 -30.01
C ILE A 514 9.28 16.57 -30.18
N SER A 515 8.63 15.90 -31.14
CA SER A 515 8.86 14.50 -31.48
C SER A 515 10.33 14.22 -31.77
N THR A 516 10.99 15.05 -32.60
CA THR A 516 12.42 14.91 -32.90
C THR A 516 13.30 14.98 -31.64
N LYS A 517 12.96 15.86 -30.69
CA LYS A 517 13.69 15.98 -29.42
C LYS A 517 13.45 14.76 -28.52
N VAL A 518 12.21 14.28 -28.42
CA VAL A 518 11.86 13.09 -27.63
C VAL A 518 12.56 11.85 -28.20
N THR A 519 12.52 11.65 -29.52
CA THR A 519 13.27 10.59 -30.20
C THR A 519 14.78 10.70 -29.97
N GLY A 520 15.33 11.92 -29.94
CA GLY A 520 16.73 12.16 -29.59
C GLY A 520 17.07 11.69 -28.17
N ASN A 521 16.18 11.90 -27.21
CA ASN A 521 16.36 11.42 -25.84
C ASN A 521 16.23 9.89 -25.73
N TRP A 522 15.27 9.27 -26.41
CA TRP A 522 15.14 7.81 -26.43
C TRP A 522 16.38 7.11 -27.02
N ARG A 523 17.00 7.71 -28.05
CA ARG A 523 18.28 7.24 -28.59
C ARG A 523 19.44 7.35 -27.61
N ILE A 524 19.43 8.34 -26.70
CA ILE A 524 20.46 8.45 -25.66
C ILE A 524 20.28 7.33 -24.62
N LEU A 525 19.05 6.84 -24.44
CA LEU A 525 18.73 5.74 -23.53
C LEU A 525 18.90 4.35 -24.13
N ASP A 526 19.28 4.26 -25.42
CA ASP A 526 19.36 3.02 -26.20
C ASP A 526 18.06 2.19 -26.18
N ASP A 527 16.89 2.86 -26.16
CA ASP A 527 15.57 2.22 -26.21
C ASP A 527 15.01 2.23 -27.65
N GLU A 528 15.34 1.19 -28.42
CA GLU A 528 14.95 1.08 -29.84
C GLU A 528 13.44 0.94 -30.03
N ASP A 529 12.73 0.28 -29.09
CA ASP A 529 11.28 0.08 -29.20
C ASP A 529 10.54 1.43 -29.12
N MET A 530 10.97 2.30 -28.20
CA MET A 530 10.41 3.66 -28.10
C MET A 530 10.81 4.54 -29.29
N VAL A 531 12.01 4.38 -29.86
CA VAL A 531 12.40 5.08 -31.08
C VAL A 531 11.51 4.69 -32.26
N VAL A 532 11.17 3.40 -32.39
CA VAL A 532 10.25 2.90 -33.42
C VAL A 532 8.85 3.47 -33.19
N ARG A 533 8.31 3.37 -31.96
CA ARG A 533 7.00 3.94 -31.58
C ARG A 533 6.90 5.43 -31.96
N MET A 534 7.94 6.21 -31.67
CA MET A 534 8.00 7.62 -32.04
C MET A 534 8.07 7.89 -33.56
N ALA A 535 8.73 7.02 -34.32
CA ALA A 535 8.85 7.15 -35.77
C ALA A 535 7.51 6.91 -36.51
N GLU A 536 6.58 6.18 -35.89
CA GLU A 536 5.24 5.96 -36.43
C GLU A 536 4.35 7.21 -36.35
N LEU A 537 4.71 8.19 -35.51
CA LEU A 537 3.97 9.45 -35.35
C LEU A 537 4.19 10.38 -36.55
N ARG A 538 3.27 10.32 -37.52
CA ARG A 538 3.31 11.16 -38.72
C ARG A 538 2.66 12.52 -38.46
N PHE A 539 3.48 13.53 -38.17
CA PHE A 539 3.02 14.94 -38.06
C PHE A 539 3.21 15.76 -39.35
N GLU A 540 3.97 15.24 -40.31
CA GLU A 540 4.24 15.88 -41.61
C GLU A 540 3.05 15.81 -42.58
#